data_AF-A0AB39PJ61-F1
#
_entry.id   AF-A0AB39PJ61-F1
#
_cell.length_a   1.000
_cell.length_b   1.000
_cell.length_c   1.000
_cell.angle_alpha   90.00
_cell.angle_beta   90.00
_cell.angle_gamma   90.00
#
_symmetry.space_group_name_H-M   'P 1'
#
loop_
_entity.id
_entity.type
_entity.pdbx_description
1 polymer ?
#
loop_
_entity_poly.entity_id
_entity_poly.type
_entity_poly.pdbx_seq_one_letter_code
_entity_poly.pdbx_strand_id
1 'polypeptide(L)'
;MHDDAQRRVRRNPLLYTAPIVLLVLLILVLLWETVRANVTGELSRQWPWRLRLMDMNALGSLLAVAVAGVLGRAQYARTVRPALGWRSTWVRGELEPDERAWQVGILNGGQHHAVVERVDYQCVPRGGEPGPWADYAGLIAELTAAGFVFGKDYRMGTFSRGFPLAGSTGHSTVTAGVFAQRFIDEIDVLLMRVRVTDAVGDSHERAMDLLRSARVERAGFTD
;
A
#
# COMPACT_ATOMS: atom_id res chain seq x y z
N MET A 1 -12.55 4.79 -16.53
CA MET A 1 -12.79 4.81 -15.07
C MET A 1 -11.56 4.20 -14.40
N HIS A 2 -10.70 5.02 -13.80
CA HIS A 2 -9.49 4.52 -13.13
C HIS A 2 -9.89 3.74 -11.87
N ASP A 3 -9.29 2.57 -11.67
CA ASP A 3 -9.58 1.74 -10.50
C ASP A 3 -8.93 2.34 -9.25
N ASP A 4 -9.76 2.97 -8.42
CA ASP A 4 -9.38 3.56 -7.14
C ASP A 4 -9.12 2.54 -6.03
N ALA A 5 -9.26 1.25 -6.32
CA ALA A 5 -9.08 0.21 -5.33
C ALA A 5 -7.64 0.14 -4.83
N GLN A 6 -7.49 0.09 -3.51
CA GLN A 6 -6.20 -0.24 -2.89
C GLN A 6 -5.85 -1.70 -3.18
N ARG A 7 -4.67 -1.93 -3.77
CA ARG A 7 -4.17 -3.26 -4.12
C ARG A 7 -2.94 -3.60 -3.28
N ARG A 8 -2.79 -4.87 -2.93
CA ARG A 8 -1.57 -5.39 -2.31
C ARG A 8 -0.60 -5.78 -3.42
N VAL A 9 0.58 -5.18 -3.47
CA VAL A 9 1.53 -5.34 -4.58
C VAL A 9 2.55 -6.42 -4.28
N ARG A 10 3.02 -6.51 -3.03
CA ARG A 10 4.07 -7.46 -2.65
C ARG A 10 3.91 -7.92 -1.20
N ARG A 11 4.21 -9.18 -0.92
CA ARG A 11 4.39 -9.70 0.44
C ARG A 11 5.87 -9.80 0.76
N ASN A 12 6.26 -9.52 2.01
CA ASN A 12 7.65 -9.70 2.41
C ASN A 12 8.02 -11.20 2.35
N PRO A 13 8.95 -11.63 1.46
CA PRO A 13 9.24 -13.04 1.25
C PRO A 13 9.89 -13.69 2.48
N LEU A 14 10.74 -12.97 3.24
CA LEU A 14 11.39 -13.52 4.42
C LEU A 14 10.36 -13.86 5.50
N LEU A 15 9.46 -12.93 5.77
CA LEU A 15 8.55 -13.06 6.89
C LEU A 15 7.29 -13.89 6.53
N TYR A 16 6.96 -14.04 5.24
CA TYR A 16 5.82 -14.84 4.78
C TYR A 16 6.23 -16.23 4.27
N THR A 17 7.23 -16.31 3.40
CA THR A 17 7.59 -17.55 2.71
C THR A 17 8.34 -18.51 3.64
N ALA A 18 9.28 -18.03 4.46
CA ALA A 18 10.08 -18.92 5.30
C ALA A 18 9.24 -19.72 6.32
N PRO A 19 8.27 -19.13 7.06
CA PRO A 19 7.41 -19.89 7.97
C PRO A 19 6.52 -20.92 7.25
N ILE A 20 6.04 -20.59 6.05
CA ILE A 20 5.21 -21.50 5.25
C ILE A 20 6.05 -22.68 4.73
N VAL A 21 7.24 -22.40 4.22
CA VAL A 21 8.17 -23.46 3.76
C VAL A 21 8.53 -24.37 4.93
N LEU A 22 8.86 -23.81 6.09
CA LEU A 22 9.12 -24.60 7.30
C LEU A 22 7.91 -25.46 7.68
N LEU A 23 6.70 -24.90 7.67
CA LEU A 23 5.48 -25.66 7.95
C LEU A 23 5.26 -26.81 6.96
N VAL A 24 5.45 -26.56 5.65
CA VAL A 24 5.34 -27.61 4.61
C VAL A 24 6.38 -28.71 4.84
N LEU A 25 7.63 -28.36 5.14
CA LEU A 25 8.67 -29.33 5.44
C LEU A 25 8.32 -30.18 6.66
N LEU A 26 7.81 -29.58 7.74
CA LEU A 26 7.38 -30.30 8.94
C LEU A 26 6.21 -31.24 8.65
N ILE A 27 5.25 -30.85 7.81
CA ILE A 27 4.15 -31.71 7.38
C ILE A 27 4.68 -32.91 6.58
N LEU A 28 5.64 -32.70 5.68
CA LEU A 28 6.25 -33.80 4.92
C LEU A 28 7.00 -34.78 5.84
N VAL A 29 7.73 -34.27 6.83
CA VAL A 29 8.39 -35.11 7.85
C VAL A 29 7.36 -35.88 8.68
N LEU A 30 6.22 -35.26 9.03
CA LEU A 30 5.15 -35.93 9.75
C LEU A 30 4.53 -37.06 8.94
N LEU A 31 4.25 -36.83 7.66
CA LEU A 31 3.73 -37.85 6.76
C LEU A 31 4.72 -39.02 6.64
N TRP A 32 6.00 -38.72 6.47
CA TRP A 32 7.08 -39.72 6.45
C TRP A 32 7.10 -40.56 7.73
N GLU A 33 7.17 -39.92 8.89
CA GLU A 33 7.23 -40.62 10.18
C GLU A 33 5.96 -41.43 10.46
N THR A 34 4.80 -40.92 10.03
CA THR A 34 3.52 -41.64 10.14
C THR A 34 3.50 -42.89 9.27
N VAL A 35 3.87 -42.78 7.99
CA VAL A 35 3.94 -43.95 7.10
C VAL A 35 4.96 -44.95 7.64
N ARG A 36 6.16 -44.48 8.01
CA ARG A 36 7.23 -45.30 8.58
C ARG A 36 6.80 -46.06 9.84
N ALA A 37 6.09 -45.40 10.76
CA ALA A 37 5.61 -46.01 11.99
C ALA A 37 4.56 -47.11 11.76
N ASN A 38 3.87 -47.08 10.62
CA ASN A 38 2.88 -48.09 10.23
C ASN A 38 3.48 -49.25 9.40
N VAL A 39 4.73 -49.15 8.95
CA VAL A 39 5.42 -50.25 8.26
C VAL A 39 5.87 -51.29 9.29
N THR A 40 5.36 -52.52 9.15
CA THR A 40 5.65 -53.64 10.06
C THR A 40 6.45 -54.75 9.35
N GLY A 41 6.96 -55.71 10.11
CA GLY A 41 7.70 -56.87 9.56
C GLY A 41 9.12 -56.54 9.07
N GLU A 42 9.69 -57.38 8.20
CA GLU A 42 11.06 -57.24 7.70
C GLU A 42 11.31 -55.94 6.91
N LEU A 43 10.27 -55.41 6.27
CA LEU A 43 10.29 -54.14 5.55
C LEU A 43 10.71 -52.97 6.45
N SER A 44 10.32 -52.96 7.73
CA SER A 44 10.69 -51.90 8.69
C SER A 44 12.20 -51.76 8.91
N ARG A 45 12.97 -52.82 8.65
CA ARG A 45 14.43 -52.85 8.83
C ARG A 45 15.20 -52.45 7.57
N GLN A 46 14.51 -52.39 6.42
CA GLN A 46 15.11 -52.06 5.14
C GLN A 46 15.14 -50.55 4.93
N TRP A 47 16.05 -50.10 4.07
CA TRP A 47 16.01 -48.74 3.56
C TRP A 47 14.78 -48.60 2.63
N PRO A 48 14.01 -47.51 2.68
CA PRO A 48 14.23 -46.28 3.45
C PRO A 48 13.62 -46.26 4.86
N TRP A 49 12.83 -47.27 5.25
CA TRP A 49 12.03 -47.30 6.49
C TRP A 49 12.82 -47.28 7.81
N ARG A 50 14.10 -47.63 7.77
CA ARG A 50 15.01 -47.47 8.91
C ARG A 50 15.35 -46.00 9.22
N LEU A 51 15.20 -45.07 8.27
CA LEU A 51 15.54 -43.67 8.43
C LEU A 51 14.52 -42.96 9.33
N ARG A 52 14.95 -42.59 10.54
CA ARG A 52 14.20 -41.72 11.45
C ARG A 52 14.71 -40.29 11.29
N LEU A 53 13.84 -39.41 10.82
CA LEU A 53 14.15 -37.99 10.63
C LEU A 53 14.03 -37.23 11.95
N MET A 54 12.97 -37.50 12.73
CA MET A 54 12.75 -36.77 13.97
C MET A 54 11.93 -37.56 15.00
N ASP A 55 11.99 -37.13 16.27
CA ASP A 55 11.12 -37.65 17.31
C ASP A 55 9.70 -37.09 17.18
N MET A 56 8.66 -37.92 17.41
CA MET A 56 7.27 -37.52 17.22
C MET A 56 6.84 -36.42 18.19
N ASN A 57 7.36 -36.39 19.42
CA ASN A 57 7.05 -35.33 20.38
C ASN A 57 7.66 -34.00 19.92
N ALA A 58 8.94 -34.03 19.52
CA ALA A 58 9.63 -32.85 18.99
C ALA A 58 8.95 -32.32 17.71
N LEU A 59 8.51 -33.21 16.82
CA LEU A 59 7.77 -32.87 15.61
C LEU A 59 6.42 -32.25 15.90
N GLY A 60 5.66 -32.83 16.83
CA GLY A 60 4.39 -32.25 17.29
C GLY A 60 4.57 -30.83 17.82
N SER A 61 5.58 -30.60 18.68
CA SER A 61 5.89 -29.27 19.21
C SER A 61 6.29 -28.27 18.12
N LEU A 62 7.19 -28.65 17.21
CA LEU A 62 7.62 -27.77 16.12
C LEU A 62 6.48 -27.45 15.16
N LEU A 63 5.64 -28.42 14.83
CA LEU A 63 4.47 -28.22 13.98
C LEU A 63 3.48 -27.24 14.64
N ALA A 64 3.20 -27.41 15.94
CA ALA A 64 2.32 -26.53 16.69
C ALA A 64 2.82 -25.08 16.67
N VAL A 65 4.13 -24.87 16.91
CA VAL A 65 4.75 -23.53 16.86
C VAL A 65 4.70 -22.96 15.44
N ALA A 66 5.00 -23.76 14.41
CA ALA A 66 4.97 -23.29 13.02
C ALA A 66 3.54 -22.88 12.59
N VAL A 67 2.53 -23.69 12.91
CA VAL A 67 1.12 -23.37 12.66
C VAL A 67 0.70 -22.09 13.39
N ALA A 68 1.00 -21.99 14.68
CA ALA A 68 0.70 -20.81 15.48
C ALA A 68 1.38 -19.55 14.92
N GLY A 69 2.64 -19.66 14.50
CA GLY A 69 3.39 -18.56 13.88
C GLY A 69 2.77 -18.09 12.55
N VAL A 70 2.39 -19.02 11.67
CA VAL A 70 1.75 -18.70 10.38
C VAL A 70 0.38 -18.03 10.60
N LEU A 71 -0.45 -18.60 11.47
CA LEU A 71 -1.76 -18.04 11.78
C LEU A 71 -1.64 -16.68 12.49
N GLY A 72 -0.75 -16.56 13.46
CA GLY A 72 -0.48 -15.31 14.17
C GLY A 72 -0.04 -14.19 13.23
N ARG A 73 0.89 -14.49 12.31
CA ARG A 73 1.29 -13.55 11.25
C ARG A 73 0.10 -13.16 10.38
N ALA A 74 -0.72 -14.12 9.95
CA ALA A 74 -1.86 -13.85 9.07
C ALA A 74 -2.89 -12.93 9.75
N GLN A 75 -3.15 -13.13 11.05
CA GLN A 75 -4.02 -12.26 11.83
C GLN A 75 -3.40 -10.87 12.00
N TYR A 76 -2.13 -10.79 12.40
CA TYR A 76 -1.44 -9.52 12.58
C TYR A 76 -1.35 -8.71 11.27
N ALA A 77 -1.07 -9.35 10.14
CA ALA A 77 -1.06 -8.71 8.82
C ALA A 77 -2.43 -8.15 8.41
N ARG A 78 -3.54 -8.68 8.94
CA ARG A 78 -4.87 -8.12 8.72
C ARG A 78 -5.11 -6.88 9.59
N THR A 79 -4.64 -6.90 10.84
CA THR A 79 -4.83 -5.77 11.78
C THR A 79 -3.96 -4.57 11.42
N VAL A 80 -2.74 -4.79 10.92
CA VAL A 80 -1.84 -3.70 10.52
C VAL A 80 -2.02 -3.22 9.08
N ARG A 81 -3.00 -3.77 8.35
CA ARG A 81 -3.21 -3.41 6.94
C ARG A 81 -3.52 -1.91 6.84
N PRO A 82 -2.78 -1.15 6.03
CA PRO A 82 -3.08 0.26 5.84
C PRO A 82 -4.42 0.41 5.11
N ALA A 83 -5.13 1.48 5.41
CA ALA A 83 -6.34 1.87 4.70
C ALA A 83 -6.10 3.24 4.07
N LEU A 84 -5.42 3.26 2.92
CA LEU A 84 -5.05 4.51 2.25
C LEU A 84 -6.32 5.19 1.76
N GLY A 85 -6.55 6.42 2.20
CA GLY A 85 -7.67 7.25 1.80
C GLY A 85 -7.21 8.65 1.45
N TRP A 86 -8.14 9.45 0.94
CA TRP A 86 -7.91 10.85 0.66
C TRP A 86 -9.17 11.63 0.96
N ARG A 87 -9.00 12.94 1.17
CA ARG A 87 -10.07 13.89 1.30
C ARG A 87 -9.67 15.17 0.62
N SER A 88 -10.67 15.93 0.25
CA SER A 88 -10.48 17.19 -0.43
C SER A 88 -11.54 18.18 0.00
N THR A 89 -11.22 19.45 -0.13
CA THR A 89 -12.15 20.54 0.14
C THR A 89 -11.64 21.82 -0.50
N TRP A 90 -12.55 22.74 -0.80
CA TRP A 90 -12.20 24.10 -1.20
C TRP A 90 -11.83 24.92 0.04
N VAL A 91 -10.64 25.52 0.01
CA VAL A 91 -10.12 26.40 1.07
C VAL A 91 -9.74 27.77 0.49
N ARG A 92 -9.58 28.78 1.34
CA ARG A 92 -9.13 30.12 0.95
C ARG A 92 -7.77 30.43 1.56
N GLY A 93 -6.97 31.27 0.90
CA GLY A 93 -5.72 31.79 1.46
C GLY A 93 -4.53 30.84 1.40
N GLU A 94 -4.67 29.65 0.81
CA GLU A 94 -3.58 28.68 0.72
C GLU A 94 -2.63 28.94 -0.48
N LEU A 95 -3.04 29.68 -1.51
CA LEU A 95 -2.16 30.05 -2.63
C LEU A 95 -2.03 31.57 -2.71
N GLU A 96 -3.17 32.25 -2.83
CA GLU A 96 -3.30 33.69 -2.73
C GLU A 96 -4.33 34.03 -1.63
N PRO A 97 -4.21 35.17 -0.91
CA PRO A 97 -5.01 35.49 0.28
C PRO A 97 -6.53 35.36 0.09
N ASP A 98 -7.03 35.81 -1.07
CA ASP A 98 -8.48 35.85 -1.36
C ASP A 98 -8.91 34.78 -2.37
N GLU A 99 -7.98 33.97 -2.88
CA GLU A 99 -8.28 32.95 -3.87
C GLU A 99 -8.70 31.63 -3.21
N ARG A 100 -9.70 30.99 -3.80
CA ARG A 100 -10.11 29.64 -3.43
C ARG A 100 -9.19 28.63 -4.12
N ALA A 101 -8.70 27.67 -3.37
CA ALA A 101 -7.91 26.56 -3.88
C ALA A 101 -8.51 25.22 -3.43
N TRP A 102 -8.39 24.22 -4.29
CA TRP A 102 -8.76 22.85 -3.99
C TRP A 102 -7.63 22.19 -3.22
N GLN A 103 -7.82 21.95 -1.93
CA GLN A 103 -6.87 21.24 -1.10
C GLN A 103 -7.21 19.75 -1.10
N VAL A 104 -6.19 18.92 -1.24
CA VAL A 104 -6.28 17.46 -1.16
C VAL A 104 -5.30 16.97 -0.13
N GLY A 105 -5.78 16.13 0.77
CA GLY A 105 -4.97 15.47 1.77
C GLY A 105 -5.11 13.96 1.70
N ILE A 106 -4.03 13.25 1.96
CA ILE A 106 -4.00 11.78 2.08
C ILE A 106 -4.00 11.36 3.55
N LEU A 107 -4.58 10.21 3.83
CA LEU A 107 -4.59 9.63 5.17
C LEU A 107 -4.41 8.12 5.11
N ASN A 108 -3.94 7.57 6.23
CA ASN A 108 -3.99 6.14 6.49
C ASN A 108 -5.04 5.90 7.58
N GLY A 109 -6.18 5.33 7.20
CA GLY A 109 -7.27 4.96 8.12
C GLY A 109 -7.02 3.65 8.86
N GLY A 110 -5.89 2.98 8.63
CA GLY A 110 -5.46 1.84 9.44
C GLY A 110 -4.98 2.29 10.83
N GLN A 111 -4.98 1.37 11.80
CA GLN A 111 -4.56 1.67 13.19
C GLN A 111 -3.05 1.84 13.34
N HIS A 112 -2.27 1.31 12.40
CA HIS A 112 -0.82 1.34 12.42
C HIS A 112 -0.27 2.30 11.37
N HIS A 113 0.95 2.79 11.59
CA HIS A 113 1.63 3.58 10.58
C HIS A 113 1.96 2.73 9.34
N ALA A 114 2.01 3.39 8.19
CA ALA A 114 2.55 2.85 6.96
C ALA A 114 3.66 3.77 6.48
N VAL A 115 4.71 3.23 5.88
CA VAL A 115 5.86 4.01 5.44
C VAL A 115 5.82 4.15 3.93
N VAL A 116 5.92 5.38 3.41
CA VAL A 116 5.97 5.63 1.97
C VAL A 116 7.21 4.98 1.37
N GLU A 117 7.00 4.10 0.39
CA GLU A 117 8.07 3.49 -0.40
C GLU A 117 8.36 4.33 -1.64
N ARG A 118 7.29 4.75 -2.33
CA ARG A 118 7.35 5.50 -3.58
C ARG A 118 6.04 6.24 -3.83
N VAL A 119 6.13 7.41 -4.46
CA VAL A 119 4.99 8.13 -5.02
C VAL A 119 5.28 8.44 -6.47
N ASP A 120 4.34 8.08 -7.34
CA ASP A 120 4.34 8.46 -8.75
C ASP A 120 3.11 9.29 -9.06
N TYR A 121 3.18 10.08 -10.12
CA TYR A 121 2.12 10.96 -10.59
C TYR A 121 1.88 10.75 -12.08
N GLN A 122 0.67 11.02 -12.52
CA GLN A 122 0.30 11.04 -13.92
C GLN A 122 -0.67 12.21 -14.14
N CYS A 123 -0.33 13.11 -15.05
CA CYS A 123 -1.15 14.24 -15.41
C CYS A 123 -1.87 13.97 -16.74
N VAL A 124 -3.12 14.45 -16.84
CA VAL A 124 -3.91 14.44 -18.06
C VAL A 124 -4.38 15.87 -18.30
N PRO A 125 -3.72 16.61 -19.22
CA PRO A 125 -4.16 17.94 -19.63
C PRO A 125 -5.57 17.89 -20.20
N ARG A 126 -6.28 19.02 -20.18
CA ARG A 126 -7.63 19.10 -20.71
C ARG A 126 -7.69 18.80 -22.20
N GLY A 127 -8.48 17.79 -22.56
CA GLY A 127 -8.56 17.31 -23.95
C GLY A 127 -7.28 16.63 -24.46
N GLY A 128 -6.33 16.34 -23.58
CA GLY A 128 -5.10 15.63 -23.89
C GLY A 128 -5.15 14.15 -23.54
N GLU A 129 -4.08 13.43 -23.89
CA GLU A 129 -3.86 12.05 -23.51
C GLU A 129 -3.07 11.96 -22.20
N PRO A 130 -3.21 10.85 -21.43
CA PRO A 130 -2.45 10.67 -20.21
C PRO A 130 -0.95 10.53 -20.49
N GLY A 131 -0.14 11.32 -19.78
CA GLY A 131 1.32 11.19 -19.79
C GLY A 131 1.80 9.88 -19.16
N PRO A 132 3.11 9.56 -19.20
CA PRO A 132 3.66 8.44 -18.45
C PRO A 132 3.60 8.71 -16.93
N TRP A 133 3.65 7.64 -16.13
CA TRP A 133 3.86 7.79 -14.69
C TRP A 133 5.26 8.36 -14.43
N ALA A 134 5.33 9.49 -13.74
CA ALA A 134 6.55 10.19 -13.39
C ALA A 134 6.70 10.30 -11.86
N ASP A 135 7.92 10.53 -11.38
CA ASP A 135 8.12 10.90 -9.98
C ASP A 135 7.76 12.39 -9.76
N TYR A 136 8.00 12.90 -8.55
CA TYR A 136 7.75 14.30 -8.23
C TYR A 136 8.48 15.26 -9.19
N ALA A 137 9.77 15.02 -9.47
CA ALA A 137 10.56 15.90 -10.32
C ALA A 137 10.02 15.93 -11.76
N GLY A 138 9.66 14.76 -12.30
CA GLY A 138 9.06 14.65 -13.63
C GLY A 138 7.71 15.35 -13.73
N LEU A 139 6.84 15.22 -12.71
CA LEU A 139 5.58 15.97 -12.66
C LEU A 139 5.82 17.49 -12.66
N ILE A 140 6.72 17.99 -11.83
CA ILE A 140 7.02 19.43 -11.78
C ILE A 140 7.51 19.93 -13.13
N ALA A 141 8.41 19.18 -13.80
CA ALA A 141 8.90 19.53 -15.12
C ALA A 141 7.77 19.59 -16.16
N GLU A 142 6.84 18.62 -16.14
CA GLU A 142 5.66 18.59 -17.01
C GLU A 142 4.74 19.79 -16.77
N LEU A 143 4.41 20.09 -15.50
CA LEU A 143 3.56 21.22 -15.13
C LEU A 143 4.20 22.57 -15.49
N THR A 144 5.52 22.71 -15.29
CA THR A 144 6.25 23.93 -15.69
C THR A 144 6.28 24.08 -17.20
N ALA A 145 6.47 23.01 -17.96
CA ALA A 145 6.41 23.04 -19.42
C ALA A 145 5.02 23.45 -19.94
N ALA A 146 3.95 23.11 -19.21
CA ALA A 146 2.59 23.54 -19.47
C ALA A 146 2.29 24.99 -19.01
N GLY A 147 3.24 25.69 -18.39
CA GLY A 147 3.08 27.08 -17.97
C GLY A 147 2.40 27.27 -16.61
N PHE A 148 2.34 26.22 -15.78
CA PHE A 148 1.91 26.35 -14.39
C PHE A 148 3.06 26.81 -13.49
N VAL A 149 2.76 27.71 -12.57
CA VAL A 149 3.71 28.32 -11.63
C VAL A 149 3.49 27.74 -10.24
N PHE A 150 4.53 27.12 -9.68
CA PHE A 150 4.51 26.63 -8.30
C PHE A 150 4.28 27.77 -7.31
N GLY A 151 3.45 27.52 -6.29
CA GLY A 151 3.05 28.52 -5.29
C GLY A 151 1.86 29.37 -5.72
N LYS A 152 1.66 29.58 -7.03
CA LYS A 152 0.54 30.35 -7.58
C LYS A 152 -0.57 29.45 -8.09
N ASP A 153 -0.27 28.58 -9.07
CA ASP A 153 -1.27 27.71 -9.68
C ASP A 153 -1.44 26.40 -8.90
N TYR A 154 -0.37 25.95 -8.22
CA TYR A 154 -0.41 24.74 -7.40
C TYR A 154 0.69 24.72 -6.33
N ARG A 155 0.48 23.94 -5.27
CA ARG A 155 1.51 23.46 -4.35
C ARG A 155 1.34 21.96 -4.15
N MET A 156 2.43 21.20 -4.20
CA MET A 156 2.41 19.75 -3.99
C MET A 156 3.18 19.40 -2.73
N GLY A 157 2.60 18.52 -1.90
CA GLY A 157 3.30 17.90 -0.79
C GLY A 157 4.35 16.92 -1.30
N THR A 158 5.55 16.96 -0.71
CA THR A 158 6.63 16.02 -1.03
C THR A 158 6.61 14.83 -0.06
N PHE A 159 6.42 13.63 -0.58
CA PHE A 159 6.47 12.39 0.19
C PHE A 159 7.72 11.60 -0.21
N SER A 160 8.80 11.79 0.55
CA SER A 160 10.02 11.02 0.33
C SER A 160 9.87 9.59 0.82
N ARG A 161 10.72 8.70 0.29
CA ARG A 161 10.85 7.35 0.82
C ARG A 161 11.18 7.41 2.31
N GLY A 162 10.45 6.65 3.12
CA GLY A 162 10.57 6.69 4.59
C GLY A 162 9.58 7.61 5.28
N PHE A 163 8.80 8.42 4.54
CA PHE A 163 7.81 9.30 5.15
C PHE A 163 6.71 8.47 5.84
N PRO A 164 6.43 8.70 7.15
CA PRO A 164 5.42 7.95 7.86
C PRO A 164 4.02 8.51 7.59
N LEU A 165 3.12 7.65 7.11
CA LEU A 165 1.67 7.87 7.15
C LEU A 165 1.12 7.26 8.44
N ALA A 166 1.05 8.09 9.48
CA ALA A 166 0.48 7.71 10.77
C ALA A 166 -0.96 7.21 10.60
N GLY A 167 -1.33 6.21 11.40
CA GLY A 167 -2.72 5.78 11.51
C GLY A 167 -3.56 6.94 12.05
N SER A 168 -4.57 7.36 11.31
CA SER A 168 -5.44 8.46 11.71
C SER A 168 -6.58 7.92 12.56
N THR A 169 -6.61 8.30 13.84
CA THR A 169 -7.78 8.10 14.72
C THR A 169 -8.81 9.21 14.54
N GLY A 170 -8.73 9.98 13.46
CA GLY A 170 -9.57 11.15 13.23
C GLY A 170 -9.68 11.53 11.76
N HIS A 171 -9.90 12.82 11.54
CA HIS A 171 -10.19 13.38 10.22
C HIS A 171 -8.98 14.08 9.59
N SER A 172 -7.82 14.04 10.27
CA SER A 172 -6.59 14.68 9.81
C SER A 172 -6.01 13.97 8.60
N THR A 173 -5.50 14.78 7.68
CA THR A 173 -4.83 14.35 6.46
C THR A 173 -3.47 15.02 6.38
N VAL A 174 -2.54 14.40 5.67
CA VAL A 174 -1.31 15.06 5.23
C VAL A 174 -1.58 15.66 3.86
N THR A 175 -1.42 16.98 3.73
CA THR A 175 -1.66 17.69 2.46
C THR A 175 -0.82 17.09 1.34
N ALA A 176 -1.48 16.56 0.32
CA ALA A 176 -0.87 16.03 -0.88
C ALA A 176 -0.75 17.08 -1.97
N GLY A 177 -1.71 18.00 -2.06
CA GLY A 177 -1.63 19.13 -2.98
C GLY A 177 -2.70 20.18 -2.70
N VAL A 178 -2.45 21.37 -3.23
CA VAL A 178 -3.36 22.50 -3.26
C VAL A 178 -3.35 23.05 -4.68
N PHE A 179 -4.51 23.24 -5.29
CA PHE A 179 -4.63 23.57 -6.71
C PHE A 179 -5.51 24.80 -6.90
N ALA A 180 -5.02 25.81 -7.60
CA ALA A 180 -5.78 26.99 -7.96
C ALA A 180 -6.89 26.63 -8.96
N GLN A 181 -7.84 27.55 -9.13
CA GLN A 181 -8.95 27.32 -10.05
C GLN A 181 -8.47 27.11 -11.49
N ARG A 182 -7.49 27.90 -11.94
CA ARG A 182 -6.88 27.77 -13.27
C ARG A 182 -6.36 26.35 -13.52
N PHE A 183 -5.66 25.77 -12.54
CA PHE A 183 -5.15 24.41 -12.63
C PHE A 183 -6.26 23.39 -12.86
N ILE A 184 -7.37 23.51 -12.12
CA ILE A 184 -8.53 22.62 -12.24
C ILE A 184 -9.27 22.83 -13.56
N ASP A 185 -9.24 24.04 -14.12
CA ASP A 185 -9.89 24.33 -15.40
C ASP A 185 -9.06 23.79 -16.60
N GLU A 186 -7.75 23.64 -16.44
CA GLU A 186 -6.81 23.23 -17.51
C GLU A 186 -6.31 21.77 -17.41
N ILE A 187 -6.39 21.11 -16.24
CA ILE A 187 -5.99 19.71 -16.04
C ILE A 187 -7.22 18.84 -15.79
N ASP A 188 -7.53 17.91 -16.69
CA ASP A 188 -8.70 17.03 -16.55
C ASP A 188 -8.55 16.06 -15.37
N VAL A 189 -7.38 15.43 -15.24
CA VAL A 189 -7.07 14.44 -14.20
C VAL A 189 -5.64 14.61 -13.69
N LEU A 190 -5.45 14.52 -12.37
CA LEU A 190 -4.13 14.41 -11.76
C LEU A 190 -4.11 13.19 -10.84
N LEU A 191 -3.51 12.09 -11.30
CA LEU A 191 -3.41 10.87 -10.51
C LEU A 191 -2.16 10.88 -9.65
N MET A 192 -2.31 10.46 -8.40
CA MET A 192 -1.22 10.14 -7.48
C MET A 192 -1.28 8.66 -7.15
N ARG A 193 -0.19 7.94 -7.38
CA ARG A 193 -0.03 6.54 -6.99
C ARG A 193 0.94 6.45 -5.83
N VAL A 194 0.41 6.10 -4.67
CA VAL A 194 1.18 5.96 -3.43
C VAL A 194 1.40 4.49 -3.16
N ARG A 195 2.66 4.09 -3.02
CA ARG A 195 3.06 2.78 -2.51
C ARG A 195 3.62 2.92 -1.10
N VAL A 196 3.12 2.10 -0.19
CA VAL A 196 3.51 2.07 1.21
C VAL A 196 3.88 0.68 1.66
N THR A 197 4.74 0.57 2.66
CA THR A 197 5.05 -0.65 3.39
C THR A 197 4.39 -0.60 4.76
N ASP A 198 3.72 -1.68 5.17
CA ASP A 198 3.11 -1.80 6.49
C ASP A 198 4.08 -2.36 7.55
N ALA A 199 3.61 -2.47 8.80
CA ALA A 199 4.43 -2.95 9.91
C ALA A 199 4.90 -4.41 9.77
N VAL A 200 4.27 -5.23 8.91
CA VAL A 200 4.72 -6.61 8.63
C VAL A 200 5.58 -6.72 7.37
N GLY A 201 5.89 -5.59 6.74
CA GLY A 201 6.70 -5.49 5.54
C GLY A 201 5.97 -5.78 4.24
N ASP A 202 4.64 -5.88 4.24
CA ASP A 202 3.86 -6.04 3.01
C ASP A 202 3.70 -4.67 2.32
N SER A 203 3.80 -4.64 0.99
CA SER A 203 3.62 -3.43 0.18
C SER A 203 2.18 -3.29 -0.32
N HIS A 204 1.59 -2.11 -0.14
CA HIS A 204 0.26 -1.74 -0.60
C HIS A 204 0.33 -0.52 -1.49
N GLU A 205 -0.55 -0.43 -2.47
CA GLU A 205 -0.58 0.66 -3.44
C GLU A 205 -2.01 1.12 -3.68
N ARG A 206 -2.18 2.43 -3.85
CA ARG A 206 -3.43 3.04 -4.26
C ARG A 206 -3.15 4.19 -5.22
N ALA A 207 -3.84 4.19 -6.36
CA ALA A 207 -3.95 5.36 -7.22
C ALA A 207 -5.18 6.17 -6.81
N MET A 208 -5.06 7.49 -6.80
CA MET A 208 -6.14 8.42 -6.46
C MET A 208 -6.11 9.62 -7.40
N ASP A 209 -7.28 10.09 -7.80
CA ASP A 209 -7.43 11.31 -8.59
C ASP A 209 -7.58 12.51 -7.66
N LEU A 210 -6.56 13.36 -7.64
CA LEU A 210 -6.48 14.52 -6.77
C LEU A 210 -7.50 15.60 -7.16
N LEU A 211 -7.95 15.64 -8.42
CA LEU A 211 -8.92 16.65 -8.88
C LEU A 211 -10.35 16.13 -8.87
N ARG A 212 -10.56 14.88 -8.44
CA ARG A 212 -11.90 14.32 -8.35
C ARG A 212 -12.77 15.17 -7.43
N SER A 213 -14.00 15.43 -7.88
CA SER A 213 -15.02 16.24 -7.19
C SER A 213 -14.76 17.74 -7.14
N ALA A 214 -13.57 18.24 -7.49
CA ALA A 214 -13.25 19.67 -7.46
C ALA A 214 -14.29 20.51 -8.24
N ARG A 215 -14.65 20.03 -9.44
CA ARG A 215 -15.63 20.67 -10.34
C ARG A 215 -17.07 20.54 -9.87
N VAL A 216 -17.42 19.42 -9.22
CA VAL A 216 -18.78 19.14 -8.75
C VAL A 216 -19.08 19.97 -7.51
N GLU A 217 -18.16 19.98 -6.52
CA GLU A 217 -18.34 20.76 -5.30
C GLU A 217 -18.33 22.26 -5.57
N ARG A 218 -17.55 22.71 -6.56
CA ARG A 218 -17.55 24.11 -7.00
C ARG A 218 -18.95 24.61 -7.39
N ALA A 219 -19.75 23.79 -8.08
CA ALA A 219 -21.09 24.17 -8.52
C ALA A 219 -22.08 24.36 -7.35
N GLY A 220 -21.79 23.79 -6.18
CA GLY A 220 -22.59 23.95 -4.96
C GLY A 220 -22.27 25.20 -4.13
N PHE A 221 -21.29 26.01 -4.54
CA PHE A 221 -20.86 27.24 -3.84
C PHE A 221 -21.21 28.53 -4.60
N THR A 222 -22.02 28.43 -5.65
CA THR A 222 -22.48 29.56 -6.48
C THR A 222 -23.87 30.11 -6.11
N ASP A 223 -24.31 29.88 -4.87
CA ASP A 223 -25.48 30.54 -4.28
C ASP A 223 -25.07 31.72 -3.36
#